data_AF-A0A4Q3JBW2-F1
#
_entry.id   AF-A0A4Q3JBW2-F1
#
_cell.length_a   1.000
_cell.length_b   1.000
_cell.length_c   1.000
_cell.angle_alpha   90.00
_cell.angle_beta   90.00
_cell.angle_gamma   90.00
#
_symmetry.space_group_name_H-M   'P 1'
#
loop_
_entity.id
_entity.type
_entity.pdbx_description
1 polymer ?
#
loop_
_entity_poly.entity_id
_entity_poly.type
_entity_poly.pdbx_seq_one_letter_code
_entity_poly.pdbx_strand_id
1 'polypeptide(L)'
;MNRTMERVRATRPDGKHAYLVYVHGPATLSPLMVMEQPYDGIDWTGEAVDQKWAARGDGLHPDDDAPGYDGDDLTAYHLATPEEAAGQATPHLFNGNAVVLAYGRFYAGGSLEDDIVDATSAYHFALARPGELDASRVAVFGGSWGGMMSLFGASRVPAGVTLRAVVALSPPSDFVDLWDWVTVTGPAVYPDQASFAAFYSPYQRRILAATGGTPAQAPAAWEPYRPGALCGGLAGPTLVLHDTWDVLIPCDQTRALTQACPGAVTPMLWPRPLPIDYAAVKMDHGLFGKEPGLPTPLTFAYLHAHRALRAPSVSAPLYAFLHGEALHELAGLLRAAQLRGEDVSYAAPVLGELCDPRVTALDPVDGSMTKGAAALVTQVNAVWGTTFTETSVCEQLASGLPSP
;
A
#
# COMPACT_ATOMS: atom_id res chain seq x y z
N MET A 1 -3.65 1.80 -27.06
CA MET A 1 -2.21 1.47 -27.19
C MET A 1 -2.08 -0.01 -26.91
N ASN A 2 -1.48 -0.79 -27.82
CA ASN A 2 -1.11 -2.18 -27.51
C ASN A 2 -0.03 -2.15 -26.44
N ARG A 3 -0.30 -2.73 -25.27
CA ARG A 3 0.66 -2.84 -24.17
C ARG A 3 1.38 -4.17 -24.29
N THR A 4 2.71 -4.16 -24.23
CA THR A 4 3.48 -5.39 -24.11
C THR A 4 3.49 -5.79 -22.65
N MET A 5 3.18 -7.06 -22.37
CA MET A 5 3.20 -7.65 -21.04
C MET A 5 3.99 -8.95 -21.08
N GLU A 6 4.80 -9.17 -20.05
CA GLU A 6 5.61 -10.37 -19.87
C GLU A 6 5.24 -11.05 -18.55
N ARG A 7 5.05 -12.36 -18.60
CA ARG A 7 4.92 -13.22 -17.42
C ARG A 7 6.29 -13.75 -17.07
N VAL A 8 6.75 -13.48 -15.85
CA VAL A 8 8.12 -13.75 -15.43
C VAL A 8 8.09 -14.70 -14.25
N ARG A 9 8.82 -15.81 -14.39
CA ARG A 9 9.19 -16.70 -13.28
C ARG A 9 10.61 -16.35 -12.84
N ALA A 10 10.73 -15.61 -11.75
CA ALA A 10 12.01 -15.21 -11.19
C ALA A 10 12.54 -16.26 -10.22
N THR A 11 13.83 -16.57 -10.26
CA THR A 11 14.48 -17.41 -9.26
C THR A 11 14.89 -16.55 -8.08
N ARG A 12 14.39 -16.89 -6.89
CA ARG A 12 14.73 -16.24 -5.62
C ARG A 12 16.14 -16.63 -5.14
N PRO A 13 16.77 -15.83 -4.27
CA PRO A 13 18.08 -16.16 -3.68
C PRO A 13 18.12 -17.52 -2.95
N ASP A 14 16.99 -17.97 -2.41
CA ASP A 14 16.84 -19.27 -1.73
C ASP A 14 16.57 -20.45 -2.69
N GLY A 15 16.56 -20.20 -4.00
CA GLY A 15 16.31 -21.20 -5.04
C GLY A 15 14.84 -21.48 -5.34
N LYS A 16 13.90 -20.87 -4.58
CA LYS A 16 12.46 -20.92 -4.90
C LYS A 16 12.13 -19.98 -6.07
N HIS A 17 10.85 -19.90 -6.44
CA HIS A 17 10.38 -19.03 -7.51
C HIS A 17 9.44 -17.95 -6.97
N ALA A 18 9.59 -16.74 -7.51
CA ALA A 18 8.64 -15.64 -7.40
C ALA A 18 8.03 -15.36 -8.77
N TYR A 19 6.83 -14.80 -8.80
CA TYR A 19 6.05 -14.62 -10.02
C TYR A 19 5.71 -13.16 -10.22
N LEU A 20 6.02 -12.66 -11.41
CA LEU A 20 5.83 -11.26 -11.76
C LEU A 20 5.07 -11.14 -13.07
N VAL A 21 4.23 -10.12 -13.18
CA VAL A 21 3.79 -9.59 -14.48
C VAL A 21 4.50 -8.26 -14.69
N TYR A 22 5.27 -8.17 -15.77
CA TYR A 22 5.95 -6.96 -16.17
C TYR A 22 5.19 -6.29 -17.31
N VAL A 23 4.83 -5.02 -17.12
CA VAL A 23 4.22 -4.17 -18.13
C VAL A 23 5.23 -3.11 -18.56
N HIS A 24 5.62 -3.16 -19.83
CA HIS A 24 6.71 -2.34 -20.33
C HIS A 24 6.39 -0.85 -20.24
N GLY A 25 7.37 -0.07 -19.80
CA GLY A 25 7.30 1.38 -19.84
C GLY A 25 7.40 1.93 -21.27
N PRO A 26 7.03 3.20 -21.49
CA PRO A 26 7.01 3.80 -22.83
C PRO A 26 8.40 4.16 -23.38
N ALA A 27 9.47 4.07 -22.57
CA ALA A 27 10.82 4.47 -22.94
C ALA A 27 11.87 3.46 -22.47
N THR A 28 13.07 3.51 -23.07
CA THR A 28 14.25 2.85 -22.51
C THR A 28 14.64 3.51 -21.18
N LEU A 29 15.16 2.72 -20.24
CA LEU A 29 15.47 3.17 -18.88
C LEU A 29 14.27 3.82 -18.18
N SER A 30 13.11 3.17 -18.29
CA SER A 30 11.89 3.61 -17.61
C SER A 30 12.07 3.51 -16.09
N PRO A 31 11.61 4.49 -15.30
CA PRO A 31 11.42 4.30 -13.86
C PRO A 31 10.47 3.12 -13.63
N LEU A 32 10.61 2.46 -12.49
CA LEU A 32 9.82 1.28 -12.15
C LEU A 32 8.86 1.57 -10.99
N MET A 33 7.59 1.25 -11.19
CA MET A 33 6.62 1.02 -10.13
C MET A 33 6.53 -0.48 -9.85
N VAL A 34 6.74 -0.88 -8.60
CA VAL A 34 6.43 -2.23 -8.11
C VAL A 34 5.08 -2.17 -7.38
N MET A 35 4.18 -3.07 -7.73
CA MET A 35 2.88 -3.26 -7.07
C MET A 35 2.86 -4.63 -6.41
N GLU A 36 2.80 -4.68 -5.08
CA GLU A 36 2.73 -5.92 -4.31
C GLU A 36 1.29 -6.46 -4.28
N GLN A 37 1.11 -7.65 -4.86
CA GLN A 37 -0.19 -8.30 -5.06
C GLN A 37 -0.23 -9.65 -4.31
N PRO A 38 -0.38 -9.64 -2.97
CA PRO A 38 -0.41 -10.89 -2.21
C PRO A 38 -1.65 -11.75 -2.50
N TYR A 39 -2.79 -11.11 -2.77
CA TYR A 39 -4.09 -11.77 -2.84
C TYR A 39 -4.52 -12.18 -4.25
N ASP A 40 -3.90 -11.59 -5.27
CA ASP A 40 -4.22 -11.89 -6.66
C ASP A 40 -3.75 -13.30 -7.02
N GLY A 41 -4.70 -14.10 -7.51
CA GLY A 41 -4.53 -15.42 -8.06
C GLY A 41 -3.87 -15.39 -9.43
N ILE A 42 -3.01 -16.37 -9.71
CA ILE A 42 -2.45 -16.59 -11.05
C ILE A 42 -2.57 -18.06 -11.46
N ASP A 43 -2.62 -18.32 -12.77
CA ASP A 43 -2.81 -19.66 -13.36
C ASP A 43 -1.70 -20.07 -14.36
N TRP A 44 -0.78 -19.16 -14.64
CA TRP A 44 0.12 -19.24 -15.80
C TRP A 44 1.52 -19.75 -15.48
N THR A 45 1.78 -20.11 -14.23
CA THR A 45 3.12 -20.52 -13.75
C THR A 45 3.51 -21.93 -14.16
N GLY A 46 2.51 -22.78 -14.46
CA GLY A 46 2.66 -24.22 -14.64
C GLY A 46 2.79 -25.02 -13.33
N GLU A 47 2.67 -24.38 -12.17
CA GLU A 47 2.68 -25.07 -10.87
C GLU A 47 1.30 -25.66 -10.54
N ALA A 48 1.29 -26.84 -9.91
CA ALA A 48 0.06 -27.56 -9.59
C ALA A 48 -0.86 -26.77 -8.64
N VAL A 49 -0.28 -25.99 -7.70
CA VAL A 49 -1.04 -25.17 -6.75
C VAL A 49 -1.85 -24.09 -7.49
N ASP A 50 -1.26 -23.40 -8.47
CA ASP A 50 -1.95 -22.36 -9.24
C ASP A 50 -3.08 -22.93 -10.09
N GLN A 51 -2.84 -24.08 -10.73
CA GLN A 51 -3.89 -24.79 -11.47
C GLN A 51 -5.02 -25.25 -10.56
N LYS A 52 -4.71 -25.76 -9.36
CA LYS A 52 -5.69 -26.19 -8.37
C LYS A 52 -6.59 -25.03 -7.96
N TRP A 53 -6.01 -23.88 -7.63
CA TRP A 53 -6.75 -22.70 -7.20
C TRP A 53 -7.54 -22.05 -8.33
N ALA A 54 -6.95 -21.90 -9.52
CA ALA A 54 -7.66 -21.40 -10.69
C ALA A 54 -8.89 -22.28 -11.04
N ALA A 55 -8.78 -23.61 -10.88
CA ALA A 55 -9.90 -24.52 -11.10
C ALA A 55 -11.04 -24.38 -10.08
N ARG A 56 -10.78 -23.81 -8.89
CA ARG A 56 -11.84 -23.50 -7.89
C ARG A 56 -12.65 -22.26 -8.29
N GLY A 57 -12.05 -21.35 -9.06
CA GLY A 57 -12.65 -20.07 -9.44
C GLY A 57 -12.64 -19.05 -8.30
N ASP A 58 -13.14 -17.85 -8.58
CA ASP A 58 -13.15 -16.75 -7.62
C ASP A 58 -14.06 -17.05 -6.42
N GLY A 59 -13.61 -16.70 -5.22
CA GLY A 59 -14.39 -16.86 -3.99
C GLY A 59 -13.57 -17.18 -2.76
N LEU A 60 -14.28 -17.54 -1.68
CA LEU A 60 -13.70 -18.05 -0.45
C LEU A 60 -13.63 -19.57 -0.50
N HIS A 61 -12.45 -20.13 -0.25
CA HIS A 61 -12.23 -21.57 -0.28
C HIS A 61 -11.43 -22.03 0.96
N PRO A 62 -11.53 -23.31 1.32
CA PRO A 62 -10.60 -23.96 2.25
C PRO A 62 -9.14 -23.62 1.93
N ASP A 63 -8.40 -23.05 2.88
CA ASP A 63 -6.97 -22.73 2.73
C ASP A 63 -6.10 -23.98 2.94
N ASP A 64 -6.34 -25.02 2.13
CA ASP A 64 -5.72 -26.35 2.25
C ASP A 64 -4.22 -26.39 1.91
N ASP A 65 -3.65 -25.30 1.42
CA ASP A 65 -2.20 -25.12 1.29
C ASP A 65 -1.59 -24.35 2.47
N ALA A 66 -2.39 -23.78 3.38
CA ALA A 66 -1.87 -23.04 4.53
C ALA A 66 -0.91 -23.91 5.37
N PRO A 67 0.14 -23.30 5.95
CA PRO A 67 1.01 -23.99 6.89
C PRO A 67 0.22 -24.56 8.08
N GLY A 68 0.19 -25.89 8.17
CA GLY A 68 -0.49 -26.60 9.25
C GLY A 68 -2.02 -26.51 9.22
N TYR A 69 -2.63 -26.34 8.04
CA TYR A 69 -4.08 -26.35 7.84
C TYR A 69 -4.78 -27.51 8.60
N ASP A 70 -5.87 -27.20 9.31
CA ASP A 70 -6.59 -28.17 10.15
C ASP A 70 -8.05 -28.42 9.73
N GLY A 71 -8.54 -27.73 8.70
CA GLY A 71 -9.88 -27.93 8.15
C GLY A 71 -10.80 -26.71 8.22
N ASP A 72 -10.44 -25.68 8.98
CA ASP A 72 -11.36 -24.57 9.30
C ASP A 72 -11.00 -23.22 8.65
N ASP A 73 -9.79 -23.08 8.11
CA ASP A 73 -9.33 -21.83 7.49
C ASP A 73 -9.93 -21.59 6.10
N LEU A 74 -10.23 -20.33 5.81
CA LEU A 74 -10.65 -19.88 4.49
C LEU A 74 -9.67 -18.85 3.94
N THR A 75 -9.32 -18.96 2.66
CA THR A 75 -8.64 -17.89 1.94
C THR A 75 -9.47 -17.45 0.75
N ALA A 76 -9.46 -16.15 0.50
CA ALA A 76 -10.00 -15.58 -0.72
C ALA A 76 -9.07 -15.89 -1.89
N TYR A 77 -9.66 -16.14 -3.05
CA TYR A 77 -8.98 -16.27 -4.32
C TYR A 77 -9.71 -15.44 -5.37
N HIS A 78 -8.96 -14.67 -6.14
CA HIS A 78 -9.44 -13.91 -7.30
C HIS A 78 -8.43 -14.08 -8.41
N LEU A 79 -8.79 -14.72 -9.53
CA LEU A 79 -7.87 -14.92 -10.64
C LEU A 79 -7.59 -13.60 -11.36
N ALA A 80 -6.38 -13.07 -11.23
CA ALA A 80 -5.97 -11.86 -11.93
C ALA A 80 -5.80 -12.12 -13.43
N THR A 81 -6.65 -11.47 -14.20
CA THR A 81 -6.60 -11.49 -15.67
C THR A 81 -5.52 -10.56 -16.21
N PRO A 82 -5.00 -10.80 -17.42
CA PRO A 82 -4.13 -9.84 -18.11
C PRO A 82 -4.76 -8.44 -18.23
N GLU A 83 -6.07 -8.38 -18.45
CA GLU A 83 -6.83 -7.14 -18.56
C GLU A 83 -6.84 -6.36 -17.24
N GLU A 84 -7.03 -7.03 -16.10
CA GLU A 84 -6.95 -6.41 -14.78
C GLU A 84 -5.53 -5.94 -14.48
N ALA A 85 -4.51 -6.77 -14.72
CA ALA A 85 -3.12 -6.37 -14.53
C ALA A 85 -2.75 -5.16 -15.40
N ALA A 86 -3.23 -5.10 -16.65
CA ALA A 86 -3.11 -3.91 -17.47
C ALA A 86 -3.88 -2.73 -16.87
N GLY A 87 -5.12 -2.94 -16.43
CA GLY A 87 -5.95 -1.94 -15.75
C GLY A 87 -5.21 -1.27 -14.59
N GLN A 88 -4.72 -2.08 -13.64
CA GLN A 88 -3.93 -1.66 -12.48
C GLN A 88 -2.65 -0.91 -12.87
N ALA A 89 -1.96 -1.33 -13.94
CA ALA A 89 -0.76 -0.64 -14.42
C ALA A 89 -1.04 0.74 -15.07
N THR A 90 -2.28 1.02 -15.45
CA THR A 90 -2.64 2.21 -16.26
C THR A 90 -2.20 3.55 -15.63
N PRO A 91 -2.48 3.84 -14.35
CA PRO A 91 -2.09 5.11 -13.73
C PRO A 91 -0.58 5.37 -13.77
N HIS A 92 0.21 4.30 -13.64
CA HIS A 92 1.66 4.36 -13.59
C HIS A 92 2.28 4.52 -14.99
N LEU A 93 1.75 3.78 -15.98
CA LEU A 93 2.13 3.90 -17.38
C LEU A 93 1.78 5.28 -17.94
N PHE A 94 0.63 5.83 -17.56
CA PHE A 94 0.21 7.18 -17.95
C PHE A 94 1.19 8.25 -17.44
N ASN A 95 1.85 8.00 -16.30
CA ASN A 95 2.91 8.83 -15.76
C ASN A 95 4.32 8.46 -16.26
N GLY A 96 4.43 7.53 -17.22
CA GLY A 96 5.68 7.18 -17.89
C GLY A 96 6.56 6.19 -17.11
N ASN A 97 5.99 5.41 -16.21
CA ASN A 97 6.69 4.39 -15.43
C ASN A 97 6.39 3.00 -16.02
N ALA A 98 7.39 2.13 -16.07
CA ALA A 98 7.15 0.71 -16.23
C ALA A 98 6.54 0.14 -14.94
N VAL A 99 5.87 -1.02 -15.03
CA VAL A 99 5.18 -1.61 -13.87
C VAL A 99 5.57 -3.07 -13.72
N VAL A 100 5.87 -3.49 -12.50
CA VAL A 100 5.94 -4.89 -12.10
C VAL A 100 4.83 -5.13 -11.09
N LEU A 101 3.93 -6.07 -11.39
CA LEU A 101 3.02 -6.65 -10.42
C LEU A 101 3.73 -7.88 -9.83
N ALA A 102 4.04 -7.84 -8.54
CA ALA A 102 4.72 -8.91 -7.82
C ALA A 102 3.69 -9.72 -7.02
N TYR A 103 3.50 -10.99 -7.38
CA TYR A 103 2.47 -11.83 -6.78
C TYR A 103 3.04 -12.57 -5.56
N GLY A 104 2.53 -12.24 -4.38
CA GLY A 104 2.87 -12.94 -3.14
C GLY A 104 2.24 -14.33 -3.03
N ARG A 105 1.18 -14.60 -3.83
CA ARG A 105 0.47 -15.89 -3.86
C ARG A 105 0.10 -16.37 -2.46
N PHE A 106 -0.59 -15.53 -1.70
CA PHE A 106 -1.00 -15.85 -0.33
C PHE A 106 -1.71 -17.21 -0.27
N TYR A 107 -2.59 -17.49 -1.24
CA TYR A 107 -3.31 -18.77 -1.40
C TYR A 107 -2.41 -20.01 -1.56
N ALA A 108 -1.13 -19.85 -1.92
CA ALA A 108 -0.19 -20.95 -2.13
C ALA A 108 0.52 -21.39 -0.83
N GLY A 109 0.16 -20.81 0.32
CA GLY A 109 0.54 -21.34 1.63
C GLY A 109 1.98 -21.05 2.08
N GLY A 110 2.59 -19.98 1.59
CA GLY A 110 3.90 -19.51 2.05
C GLY A 110 3.89 -19.06 3.51
N SER A 111 5.08 -18.92 4.10
CA SER A 111 5.24 -18.26 5.41
C SER A 111 5.31 -16.73 5.26
N LEU A 112 5.19 -15.99 6.37
CA LEU A 112 5.44 -14.54 6.37
C LEU A 112 6.81 -14.19 5.75
N GLU A 113 7.84 -15.00 6.03
CA GLU A 113 9.17 -14.79 5.45
C GLU A 113 9.21 -15.05 3.94
N ASP A 114 8.45 -16.03 3.45
CA ASP A 114 8.34 -16.27 2.00
C ASP A 114 7.73 -15.07 1.28
N ASP A 115 6.67 -14.48 1.83
CA ASP A 115 6.00 -13.29 1.26
C ASP A 115 6.94 -12.08 1.22
N ILE A 116 7.74 -11.87 2.28
CA ILE A 116 8.73 -10.79 2.30
C ILE A 116 9.83 -11.02 1.25
N VAL A 117 10.29 -12.26 1.09
CA VAL A 117 11.29 -12.58 0.06
C VAL A 117 10.71 -12.41 -1.35
N ASP A 118 9.44 -12.77 -1.58
CA ASP A 118 8.76 -12.54 -2.86
C ASP A 118 8.70 -11.05 -3.22
N ALA A 119 8.45 -10.17 -2.25
CA ALA A 119 8.48 -8.71 -2.45
C ALA A 119 9.84 -8.20 -2.98
N THR A 120 10.95 -8.85 -2.60
CA THR A 120 12.28 -8.44 -3.08
C THR A 120 12.55 -8.83 -4.54
N SER A 121 11.78 -9.76 -5.11
CA SER A 121 12.05 -10.33 -6.44
C SER A 121 11.94 -9.30 -7.57
N ALA A 122 11.06 -8.30 -7.43
CA ALA A 122 10.91 -7.21 -8.38
C ALA A 122 12.19 -6.34 -8.48
N TYR A 123 12.94 -6.20 -7.38
CA TYR A 123 14.20 -5.45 -7.37
C TYR A 123 15.31 -6.19 -8.10
N HIS A 124 15.41 -7.51 -7.88
CA HIS A 124 16.34 -8.36 -8.62
C HIS A 124 15.99 -8.40 -10.12
N PHE A 125 14.70 -8.43 -10.45
CA PHE A 125 14.23 -8.30 -11.83
C PHE A 125 14.69 -6.98 -12.47
N ALA A 126 14.56 -5.85 -11.76
CA ALA A 126 15.04 -4.55 -12.24
C ALA A 126 16.54 -4.55 -12.52
N LEU A 127 17.35 -5.10 -11.62
CA LEU A 127 18.81 -5.22 -11.78
C LEU A 127 19.21 -6.09 -12.98
N ALA A 128 18.40 -7.08 -13.32
CA ALA A 128 18.65 -7.95 -14.48
C ALA A 128 18.33 -7.26 -15.83
N ARG A 129 17.80 -6.03 -15.82
CA ARG A 129 17.38 -5.30 -17.03
C ARG A 129 17.96 -3.88 -17.13
N PRO A 130 19.29 -3.69 -17.03
CA PRO A 130 19.91 -2.37 -16.96
C PRO A 130 19.80 -1.54 -18.25
N GLY A 131 19.38 -2.13 -19.38
CA GLY A 131 19.11 -1.39 -20.63
C GLY A 131 17.65 -0.96 -20.80
N GLU A 132 16.76 -1.46 -19.94
CA GLU A 132 15.32 -1.26 -20.05
C GLU A 132 14.75 -0.52 -18.84
N LEU A 133 15.21 -0.88 -17.63
CA LEU A 133 14.73 -0.34 -16.37
C LEU A 133 15.80 0.51 -15.69
N ASP A 134 15.39 1.64 -15.14
CA ASP A 134 16.24 2.50 -14.34
C ASP A 134 16.17 2.10 -12.87
N ALA A 135 17.08 1.22 -12.45
CA ALA A 135 17.20 0.76 -11.06
C ALA A 135 17.50 1.90 -10.05
N SER A 136 17.87 3.11 -10.49
CA SER A 136 18.03 4.28 -9.61
C SER A 136 16.71 5.01 -9.31
N ARG A 137 15.63 4.65 -10.02
CA ARG A 137 14.29 5.24 -9.87
C ARG A 137 13.25 4.14 -9.77
N VAL A 138 13.16 3.55 -8.58
CA VAL A 138 12.16 2.53 -8.24
C VAL A 138 11.26 3.04 -7.14
N ALA A 139 9.96 2.76 -7.23
CA ALA A 139 9.01 2.93 -6.16
C ALA A 139 8.25 1.63 -5.94
N VAL A 140 7.78 1.39 -4.72
CA VAL A 140 6.97 0.23 -4.36
C VAL A 140 5.68 0.67 -3.69
N PHE A 141 4.60 -0.03 -4.01
CA PHE A 141 3.27 0.22 -3.48
C PHE A 141 2.56 -1.10 -3.13
N GLY A 142 1.84 -1.11 -2.01
CA GLY A 142 0.91 -2.18 -1.68
C GLY A 142 -0.01 -1.80 -0.52
N GLY A 143 -1.14 -2.49 -0.42
CA GLY A 143 -2.10 -2.32 0.66
C GLY A 143 -2.22 -3.56 1.54
N SER A 144 -2.58 -3.39 2.81
CA SER A 144 -2.73 -4.48 3.78
C SER A 144 -1.45 -5.32 3.88
N TRP A 145 -1.53 -6.64 3.69
CA TRP A 145 -0.38 -7.52 3.56
C TRP A 145 0.58 -7.13 2.42
N GLY A 146 0.09 -6.53 1.33
CA GLY A 146 0.93 -5.96 0.27
C GLY A 146 1.67 -4.70 0.75
N GLY A 147 1.08 -3.96 1.68
CA GLY A 147 1.75 -2.86 2.37
C GLY A 147 2.87 -3.36 3.29
N MET A 148 2.64 -4.49 3.97
CA MET A 148 3.70 -5.19 4.70
C MET A 148 4.83 -5.65 3.76
N MET A 149 4.48 -6.31 2.65
CA MET A 149 5.45 -6.71 1.62
C MET A 149 6.25 -5.49 1.11
N SER A 150 5.59 -4.34 0.92
CA SER A 150 6.25 -3.10 0.50
C SER A 150 7.26 -2.60 1.54
N LEU A 151 6.89 -2.58 2.83
CA LEU A 151 7.77 -2.12 3.91
C LEU A 151 8.95 -3.08 4.13
N PHE A 152 8.67 -4.37 4.33
CA PHE A 152 9.69 -5.36 4.65
C PHE A 152 10.55 -5.71 3.44
N GLY A 153 9.96 -5.76 2.23
CA GLY A 153 10.70 -5.88 0.98
C GLY A 153 11.66 -4.71 0.79
N ALA A 154 11.20 -3.47 0.97
CA ALA A 154 12.04 -2.27 0.89
C ALA A 154 13.17 -2.29 1.93
N SER A 155 12.95 -2.88 3.11
CA SER A 155 13.99 -3.02 4.14
C SER A 155 15.12 -4.00 3.78
N ARG A 156 14.91 -4.78 2.72
CA ARG A 156 15.82 -5.83 2.24
C ARG A 156 16.18 -5.63 0.77
N VAL A 157 16.02 -4.40 0.26
CA VAL A 157 16.35 -4.07 -1.12
C VAL A 157 17.83 -4.39 -1.42
N PRO A 158 18.15 -5.08 -2.54
CA PRO A 158 19.53 -5.39 -2.88
C PRO A 158 20.31 -4.13 -3.26
N ALA A 159 21.63 -4.17 -3.04
CA ALA A 159 22.53 -3.13 -3.49
C ALA A 159 22.40 -2.90 -5.02
N GLY A 160 22.43 -1.63 -5.43
CA GLY A 160 22.26 -1.22 -6.83
C GLY A 160 20.84 -0.79 -7.20
N VAL A 161 19.84 -1.04 -6.34
CA VAL A 161 18.51 -0.45 -6.47
C VAL A 161 18.38 0.74 -5.54
N THR A 162 17.84 1.85 -6.03
CA THR A 162 17.49 3.03 -5.23
C THR A 162 15.99 3.19 -5.19
N LEU A 163 15.40 2.98 -4.01
CA LEU A 163 14.00 3.27 -3.76
C LEU A 163 13.82 4.78 -3.56
N ARG A 164 13.03 5.39 -4.44
CA ARG A 164 12.67 6.82 -4.39
C ARG A 164 11.41 7.05 -3.57
N ALA A 165 10.55 6.03 -3.48
CA ALA A 165 9.36 6.03 -2.63
C ALA A 165 9.00 4.60 -2.22
N VAL A 166 8.58 4.45 -0.97
CA VAL A 166 7.87 3.29 -0.45
C VAL A 166 6.51 3.76 -0.01
N VAL A 167 5.44 3.17 -0.53
CA VAL A 167 4.08 3.57 -0.21
C VAL A 167 3.31 2.38 0.32
N ALA A 168 2.82 2.46 1.55
CA ALA A 168 2.10 1.36 2.19
C ALA A 168 0.74 1.86 2.69
N LEU A 169 -0.33 1.17 2.28
CA LEU A 169 -1.70 1.45 2.72
C LEU A 169 -2.10 0.43 3.81
N SER A 170 -2.46 0.90 5.00
CA SER A 170 -2.83 0.08 6.16
C SER A 170 -1.91 -1.15 6.40
N PRO A 171 -0.58 -0.99 6.48
CA PRO A 171 0.31 -2.14 6.59
C PRO A 171 0.42 -2.65 8.04
N PRO A 172 0.44 -3.97 8.28
CA PRO A 172 1.07 -4.48 9.49
C PRO A 172 2.57 -4.19 9.46
N SER A 173 3.08 -3.67 10.57
CA SER A 173 4.50 -3.27 10.72
C SER A 173 5.12 -3.67 12.06
N ASP A 174 4.31 -4.10 13.02
CA ASP A 174 4.74 -4.80 14.23
C ASP A 174 3.93 -6.08 14.37
N PHE A 175 4.57 -7.22 14.13
CA PHE A 175 3.88 -8.50 14.19
C PHE A 175 3.58 -8.95 15.63
N VAL A 176 4.35 -8.51 16.64
CA VAL A 176 4.01 -8.79 18.04
C VAL A 176 2.73 -8.06 18.43
N ASP A 177 2.61 -6.79 18.03
CA ASP A 177 1.38 -6.01 18.22
C ASP A 177 0.21 -6.59 17.43
N LEU A 178 0.42 -6.98 16.17
CA LEU A 178 -0.63 -7.63 15.37
C LEU A 178 -1.09 -8.94 16.02
N TRP A 179 -0.16 -9.72 16.58
CA TRP A 179 -0.50 -10.95 17.28
C TRP A 179 -1.37 -10.69 18.51
N ASP A 180 -1.05 -9.68 19.32
CA ASP A 180 -1.90 -9.28 20.44
C ASP A 180 -3.28 -8.79 19.97
N TRP A 181 -3.32 -7.96 18.92
CA TRP A 181 -4.57 -7.53 18.31
C TRP A 181 -5.44 -8.73 17.91
N VAL A 182 -4.86 -9.69 17.21
CA VAL A 182 -5.61 -10.84 16.69
C VAL A 182 -6.05 -11.81 17.78
N THR A 183 -5.25 -11.98 18.83
CA THR A 183 -5.49 -13.03 19.85
C THR A 183 -6.12 -12.53 21.13
N VAL A 184 -6.07 -11.23 21.40
CA VAL A 184 -6.51 -10.63 22.67
C VAL A 184 -7.44 -9.47 22.42
N THR A 185 -6.92 -8.38 21.85
CA THR A 185 -7.64 -7.10 21.84
C THR A 185 -8.81 -7.09 20.86
N GLY A 186 -8.60 -7.52 19.63
CA GLY A 186 -9.60 -7.58 18.56
C GLY A 186 -10.81 -8.47 18.90
N PRO A 187 -10.63 -9.73 19.32
CA PRO A 187 -11.76 -10.58 19.76
C PRO A 187 -12.54 -9.99 20.94
N ALA A 188 -11.91 -9.19 21.80
CA ALA A 188 -12.59 -8.56 22.93
C ALA A 188 -13.50 -7.39 22.51
N VAL A 189 -13.21 -6.73 21.38
CA VAL A 189 -13.94 -5.52 20.93
C VAL A 189 -14.82 -5.75 19.71
N TYR A 190 -14.51 -6.74 18.88
CA TYR A 190 -15.24 -6.99 17.64
C TYR A 190 -16.55 -7.77 17.93
N PRO A 191 -17.72 -7.32 17.42
CA PRO A 191 -19.00 -7.94 17.76
C PRO A 191 -19.15 -9.42 17.36
N ASP A 192 -18.55 -9.82 16.24
CA ASP A 192 -18.59 -11.21 15.75
C ASP A 192 -17.21 -11.87 15.88
N GLN A 193 -16.94 -12.37 17.08
CA GLN A 193 -15.65 -12.97 17.42
C GLN A 193 -15.30 -14.19 16.55
N ALA A 194 -16.30 -14.96 16.14
CA ALA A 194 -16.08 -16.15 15.33
C ALA A 194 -15.63 -15.76 13.92
N SER A 195 -16.31 -14.80 13.29
CA SER A 195 -15.88 -14.27 11.99
C SER A 195 -14.52 -13.58 12.05
N PHE A 196 -14.23 -12.86 13.15
CA PHE A 196 -12.91 -12.26 13.38
C PHE A 196 -11.80 -13.32 13.44
N ALA A 197 -11.99 -14.36 14.26
CA ALA A 197 -11.03 -15.45 14.37
C ALA A 197 -10.83 -16.18 13.03
N ALA A 198 -11.92 -16.49 12.32
CA ALA A 198 -11.88 -17.14 11.02
C ALA A 198 -11.11 -16.31 9.97
N PHE A 199 -11.28 -14.98 9.98
CA PHE A 199 -10.55 -14.09 9.08
C PHE A 199 -9.03 -14.12 9.32
N TYR A 200 -8.58 -14.10 10.57
CA TYR A 200 -7.14 -14.03 10.87
C TYR A 200 -6.42 -15.36 10.89
N SER A 201 -7.15 -16.48 11.00
CA SER A 201 -6.53 -17.80 11.12
C SER A 201 -5.51 -18.11 10.00
N PRO A 202 -5.78 -17.82 8.71
CA PRO A 202 -4.78 -17.94 7.64
C PRO A 202 -3.51 -17.11 7.87
N TYR A 203 -3.64 -15.89 8.41
CA TYR A 203 -2.50 -15.00 8.68
C TYR A 203 -1.68 -15.51 9.85
N GLN A 204 -2.34 -15.94 10.94
CA GLN A 204 -1.68 -16.49 12.12
C GLN A 204 -0.82 -17.70 11.76
N ARG A 205 -1.31 -18.59 10.89
CA ARG A 205 -0.54 -19.76 10.42
C ARG A 205 0.75 -19.38 9.70
N ARG A 206 0.69 -18.40 8.81
CA ARG A 206 1.85 -17.94 8.04
C ARG A 206 2.88 -17.23 8.92
N ILE A 207 2.40 -16.47 9.91
CA ILE A 207 3.25 -15.83 10.93
C ILE A 207 3.92 -16.91 11.80
N LEU A 208 3.16 -17.89 12.29
CA LEU A 208 3.70 -18.99 13.09
C LEU A 208 4.67 -19.88 12.29
N ALA A 209 4.43 -20.08 11.00
CA ALA A 209 5.34 -20.82 10.12
C ALA A 209 6.71 -20.14 9.99
N ALA A 210 6.74 -18.79 9.97
CA ALA A 210 7.98 -18.03 9.95
C ALA A 210 8.68 -17.96 11.32
N THR A 211 7.89 -17.86 12.39
CA THR A 211 8.41 -17.58 13.75
C THR A 211 8.63 -18.82 14.61
N GLY A 212 8.05 -19.96 14.23
CA GLY A 212 8.18 -21.23 14.96
C GLY A 212 7.39 -21.30 16.28
N GLY A 213 6.58 -20.31 16.61
CA GLY A 213 5.78 -20.25 17.83
C GLY A 213 5.28 -18.85 18.16
N THR A 214 4.45 -18.73 19.19
CA THR A 214 3.93 -17.43 19.66
C THR A 214 5.04 -16.50 20.17
N PRO A 215 4.80 -15.18 20.32
CA PRO A 215 5.81 -14.25 20.86
C PRO A 215 6.34 -14.66 22.24
N ALA A 216 5.50 -15.29 23.07
CA ALA A 216 5.90 -15.79 24.39
C ALA A 216 6.81 -17.04 24.31
N GLN A 217 6.64 -17.87 23.28
CA GLN A 217 7.39 -19.12 23.11
C GLN A 217 8.73 -18.90 22.38
N ALA A 218 8.75 -18.02 21.39
CA ALA A 218 9.90 -17.81 20.51
C ALA A 218 10.24 -16.32 20.32
N PRO A 219 10.42 -15.50 21.37
CA PRO A 219 10.51 -14.04 21.26
C PRO A 219 11.58 -13.56 20.27
N ALA A 220 12.75 -14.21 20.24
CA ALA A 220 13.83 -13.86 19.32
C ALA A 220 13.47 -14.02 17.83
N ALA A 221 12.55 -14.94 17.49
CA ALA A 221 12.12 -15.15 16.11
C ALA A 221 11.14 -14.05 15.63
N TRP A 222 10.54 -13.29 16.55
CA TRP A 222 9.64 -12.19 16.22
C TRP A 222 10.36 -10.86 16.03
N GLU A 223 11.54 -10.69 16.62
CA GLU A 223 12.32 -9.44 16.57
C GLU A 223 12.59 -8.91 15.15
N PRO A 224 12.87 -9.74 14.12
CA PRO A 224 13.02 -9.27 12.74
C PRO A 224 11.74 -8.64 12.14
N TYR A 225 10.58 -8.89 12.73
CA TYR A 225 9.26 -8.47 12.24
C TYR A 225 8.66 -7.32 13.08
N ARG A 226 9.53 -6.56 13.76
CA ARG A 226 9.16 -5.40 14.59
C ARG A 226 9.70 -4.10 14.01
N PRO A 227 9.15 -2.93 14.40
CA PRO A 227 9.56 -1.64 13.85
C PRO A 227 11.06 -1.37 13.96
N GLY A 228 11.71 -1.76 15.07
CA GLY A 228 13.14 -1.54 15.25
C GLY A 228 14.01 -2.23 14.18
N ALA A 229 13.71 -3.49 13.85
CA ALA A 229 14.40 -4.21 12.79
C ALA A 229 14.05 -3.64 11.40
N LEU A 230 12.78 -3.32 11.18
CA LEU A 230 12.29 -2.71 9.95
C LEU A 230 13.00 -1.37 9.66
N CYS A 231 13.07 -0.46 10.64
CA CYS A 231 13.72 0.85 10.48
C CYS A 231 15.21 0.75 10.16
N GLY A 232 15.89 -0.30 10.65
CA GLY A 232 17.32 -0.50 10.40
C GLY A 232 17.64 -0.81 8.93
N GLY A 233 16.68 -1.35 8.18
CA GLY A 233 16.83 -1.69 6.77
C GLY A 233 16.03 -0.83 5.80
N LEU A 234 14.96 -0.15 6.27
CA LEU A 234 14.00 0.56 5.41
C LEU A 234 14.68 1.59 4.50
N ALA A 235 14.65 1.34 3.19
CA ALA A 235 15.31 2.16 2.20
C ALA A 235 14.34 3.13 1.52
N GLY A 236 14.70 4.41 1.50
CA GLY A 236 13.98 5.46 0.79
C GLY A 236 12.88 6.16 1.61
N PRO A 237 12.40 7.32 1.14
CA PRO A 237 11.26 8.01 1.75
C PRO A 237 10.03 7.11 1.76
N THR A 238 9.38 7.00 2.91
CA THR A 238 8.22 6.12 3.11
C THR A 238 6.97 6.91 3.45
N LEU A 239 5.88 6.69 2.72
CA LEU A 239 4.55 7.21 3.01
C LEU A 239 3.66 6.05 3.50
N VAL A 240 3.07 6.19 4.69
CA VAL A 240 2.13 5.21 5.24
C VAL A 240 0.75 5.84 5.37
N LEU A 241 -0.23 5.30 4.65
CA LEU A 241 -1.61 5.79 4.60
C LEU A 241 -2.47 4.87 5.47
N HIS A 242 -3.27 5.41 6.41
CA HIS A 242 -4.03 4.55 7.35
C HIS A 242 -5.33 5.24 7.84
N ASP A 243 -6.45 4.53 7.84
CA ASP A 243 -7.68 5.01 8.51
C ASP A 243 -7.55 4.75 10.01
N THR A 244 -7.93 5.73 10.83
CA THR A 244 -7.94 5.54 12.29
C THR A 244 -9.06 4.61 12.76
N TRP A 245 -10.02 4.29 11.89
CA TRP A 245 -11.02 3.24 12.09
C TRP A 245 -10.68 1.92 11.40
N ASP A 246 -9.44 1.68 11.03
CA ASP A 246 -9.01 0.37 10.54
C ASP A 246 -9.25 -0.73 11.60
N VAL A 247 -10.07 -1.71 11.25
CA VAL A 247 -10.45 -2.83 12.13
C VAL A 247 -9.55 -4.05 11.86
N LEU A 248 -8.86 -4.07 10.73
CA LEU A 248 -8.00 -5.17 10.34
C LEU A 248 -6.58 -5.00 10.88
N ILE A 249 -6.07 -3.77 10.91
CA ILE A 249 -4.73 -3.45 11.40
C ILE A 249 -4.85 -2.22 12.29
N PRO A 250 -4.48 -2.29 13.58
CA PRO A 250 -4.54 -1.11 14.43
C PRO A 250 -3.71 0.04 13.87
N CYS A 251 -4.33 1.21 13.71
CA CYS A 251 -3.65 2.43 13.25
C CYS A 251 -2.47 2.84 14.15
N ASP A 252 -2.48 2.41 15.41
CA ASP A 252 -1.37 2.59 16.35
C ASP A 252 -0.06 1.96 15.86
N GLN A 253 -0.10 0.94 15.00
CA GLN A 253 1.11 0.42 14.35
C GLN A 253 1.78 1.46 13.45
N THR A 254 1.02 2.25 12.68
CA THR A 254 1.59 3.34 11.88
C THR A 254 2.18 4.44 12.76
N ARG A 255 1.56 4.73 13.90
CA ARG A 255 2.10 5.70 14.87
C ARG A 255 3.40 5.18 15.47
N ALA A 256 3.44 3.93 15.90
CA ALA A 256 4.62 3.28 16.46
C ALA A 256 5.76 3.20 15.43
N LEU A 257 5.45 2.86 14.18
CA LEU A 257 6.42 2.83 13.08
C LEU A 257 7.01 4.23 12.82
N THR A 258 6.17 5.27 12.78
CA THR A 258 6.62 6.65 12.58
C THR A 258 7.55 7.10 13.72
N GLN A 259 7.24 6.72 14.95
CA GLN A 259 8.09 7.02 16.11
C GLN A 259 9.41 6.24 16.08
N ALA A 260 9.38 4.98 15.64
CA ALA A 260 10.57 4.13 15.54
C ALA A 260 11.50 4.55 14.39
N CYS A 261 10.94 5.06 13.28
CA CYS A 261 11.69 5.46 12.08
C CYS A 261 11.62 6.99 11.84
N PRO A 262 12.08 7.84 12.77
CA PRO A 262 11.89 9.29 12.68
C PRO A 262 12.55 9.87 11.42
N GLY A 263 11.76 10.60 10.63
CA GLY A 263 12.20 11.23 9.38
C GLY A 263 12.28 10.32 8.16
N ALA A 264 12.16 8.99 8.33
CA ALA A 264 12.07 8.04 7.22
C ALA A 264 10.61 7.76 6.82
N VAL A 265 9.70 7.77 7.80
CA VAL A 265 8.27 7.48 7.62
C VAL A 265 7.45 8.75 7.80
N THR A 266 6.64 9.07 6.80
CA THR A 266 5.60 10.11 6.84
C THR A 266 4.24 9.43 6.93
N PRO A 267 3.48 9.58 8.02
CA PRO A 267 2.13 9.06 8.08
C PRO A 267 1.15 9.99 7.35
N MET A 268 0.09 9.43 6.79
CA MET A 268 -1.09 10.14 6.36
C MET A 268 -2.30 9.40 6.90
N LEU A 269 -2.96 9.99 7.89
CA LEU A 269 -4.07 9.34 8.58
C LEU A 269 -5.41 9.95 8.17
N TRP A 270 -6.46 9.13 8.11
CA TRP A 270 -7.84 9.56 8.03
C TRP A 270 -8.43 9.57 9.45
N PRO A 271 -8.45 10.73 10.13
CA PRO A 271 -8.84 10.81 11.53
C PRO A 271 -10.36 10.74 11.66
N ARG A 272 -10.83 9.77 12.43
CA ARG A 272 -12.23 9.49 12.69
C ARG A 272 -12.52 9.67 14.18
N PRO A 273 -13.75 10.06 14.56
CA PRO A 273 -14.11 10.21 15.96
C PRO A 273 -14.06 8.85 16.68
N LEU A 274 -13.62 8.82 17.94
CA LEU A 274 -13.70 7.61 18.76
C LEU A 274 -14.99 7.58 19.60
N PRO A 275 -15.49 6.38 20.00
CA PRO A 275 -14.94 5.04 19.70
C PRO A 275 -15.22 4.58 18.25
N ILE A 276 -14.51 3.53 17.79
CA ILE A 276 -14.74 2.91 16.48
C ILE A 276 -16.15 2.31 16.45
N ASP A 277 -16.91 2.61 15.39
CA ASP A 277 -18.14 1.90 15.07
C ASP A 277 -17.83 0.63 14.27
N TYR A 278 -17.51 -0.47 14.99
CA TYR A 278 -17.20 -1.76 14.39
C TYR A 278 -18.33 -2.32 13.51
N ALA A 279 -19.58 -1.98 13.80
CA ALA A 279 -20.73 -2.43 13.01
C ALA A 279 -20.82 -1.68 11.67
N ALA A 280 -20.47 -0.39 11.65
CA ALA A 280 -20.42 0.40 10.42
C ALA A 280 -19.21 0.02 9.54
N VAL A 281 -18.03 -0.17 10.15
CA VAL A 281 -16.80 -0.46 9.40
C VAL A 281 -16.78 -1.90 8.88
N LYS A 282 -17.19 -2.87 9.71
CA LYS A 282 -17.03 -4.32 9.51
C LYS A 282 -15.55 -4.73 9.46
N MET A 283 -15.25 -5.93 8.94
CA MET A 283 -13.88 -6.40 8.66
C MET A 283 -13.31 -5.65 7.46
N ASP A 284 -12.83 -4.42 7.67
CA ASP A 284 -12.36 -3.51 6.63
C ASP A 284 -11.20 -2.63 7.16
N HIS A 285 -10.41 -2.06 6.25
CA HIS A 285 -9.34 -1.10 6.53
C HIS A 285 -9.87 0.31 6.84
N GLY A 286 -11.07 0.39 7.43
CA GLY A 286 -11.76 1.64 7.76
C GLY A 286 -12.78 2.07 6.70
N LEU A 287 -12.92 3.38 6.54
CA LEU A 287 -13.90 3.98 5.62
C LEU A 287 -13.23 4.77 4.49
N PHE A 288 -11.91 4.97 4.51
CA PHE A 288 -11.22 5.71 3.44
C PHE A 288 -11.42 5.05 2.07
N GLY A 289 -11.69 3.74 2.00
CA GLY A 289 -11.84 3.01 0.73
C GLY A 289 -13.23 3.18 0.13
N LYS A 290 -14.13 3.81 0.87
CA LYS A 290 -15.55 4.02 0.55
C LYS A 290 -15.85 5.47 0.16
N GLU A 291 -14.82 6.31 0.09
CA GLU A 291 -14.92 7.65 -0.48
C GLU A 291 -15.44 7.61 -1.93
N PRO A 292 -16.16 8.64 -2.40
CA PRO A 292 -16.72 8.68 -3.74
C PRO A 292 -15.64 8.67 -4.83
N GLY A 293 -15.94 8.07 -5.98
CA GLY A 293 -15.02 8.04 -7.12
C GLY A 293 -13.74 7.25 -6.82
N LEU A 294 -12.57 7.83 -7.10
CA LEU A 294 -11.29 7.26 -6.68
C LEU A 294 -10.93 7.77 -5.28
N PRO A 295 -10.78 6.88 -4.29
CA PRO A 295 -10.43 7.26 -2.93
C PRO A 295 -9.11 8.01 -2.82
N THR A 296 -9.07 9.02 -1.94
CA THR A 296 -7.89 9.83 -1.67
C THR A 296 -6.66 9.06 -1.21
N PRO A 297 -6.75 7.91 -0.48
CA PRO A 297 -5.55 7.11 -0.19
C PRO A 297 -4.84 6.64 -1.45
N LEU A 298 -5.57 6.22 -2.49
CA LEU A 298 -4.97 5.83 -3.77
C LEU A 298 -4.43 7.05 -4.53
N THR A 299 -5.15 8.19 -4.49
CA THR A 299 -4.65 9.44 -5.07
C THR A 299 -3.28 9.81 -4.52
N PHE A 300 -3.15 9.89 -3.19
CA PHE A 300 -1.90 10.30 -2.55
C PHE A 300 -0.82 9.22 -2.64
N ALA A 301 -1.20 7.94 -2.61
CA ALA A 301 -0.26 6.84 -2.85
C ALA A 301 0.42 6.98 -4.22
N TYR A 302 -0.37 7.14 -5.27
CA TYR A 302 0.12 7.22 -6.64
C TYR A 302 0.88 8.51 -6.89
N LEU A 303 0.34 9.65 -6.44
CA LEU A 303 1.00 10.95 -6.62
C LEU A 303 2.39 10.97 -5.96
N HIS A 304 2.50 10.48 -4.72
CA HIS A 304 3.76 10.41 -4.00
C HIS A 304 4.81 9.60 -4.77
N ALA A 305 4.43 8.40 -5.19
CA ALA A 305 5.33 7.53 -5.93
C ALA A 305 5.70 8.12 -7.32
N HIS A 306 4.73 8.62 -8.09
CA HIS A 306 4.99 9.20 -9.42
C HIS A 306 5.87 10.44 -9.35
N ARG A 307 5.67 11.30 -8.35
CA ARG A 307 6.50 12.48 -8.12
C ARG A 307 7.94 12.10 -7.77
N ALA A 308 8.13 11.09 -6.93
CA ALA A 308 9.46 10.61 -6.56
C ALA A 308 10.22 9.92 -7.70
N LEU A 309 9.49 9.22 -8.59
CA LEU A 309 10.04 8.59 -9.81
C LEU A 309 10.39 9.60 -10.91
N ARG A 310 9.79 10.79 -10.89
CA ARG A 310 10.04 11.84 -11.88
C ARG A 310 11.40 12.49 -11.63
N ALA A 311 12.27 12.46 -12.65
CA ALA A 311 13.52 13.19 -12.59
C ALA A 311 13.26 14.71 -12.43
N PRO A 312 14.00 15.43 -11.57
CA PRO A 312 13.78 16.87 -11.33
C PRO A 312 13.87 17.74 -12.59
N SER A 313 14.66 17.31 -13.58
CA SER A 313 14.85 18.02 -14.85
C SER A 313 13.67 17.89 -15.82
N VAL A 314 12.71 16.99 -15.56
CA VAL A 314 11.58 16.75 -16.45
C VAL A 314 10.40 17.63 -16.04
N SER A 315 10.01 18.52 -16.95
CA SER A 315 8.89 19.47 -16.79
C SER A 315 7.54 18.94 -17.29
N ALA A 316 7.51 17.73 -17.85
CA ALA A 316 6.28 17.12 -18.33
C ALA A 316 5.24 16.98 -17.19
N PRO A 317 3.93 17.08 -17.50
CA PRO A 317 2.88 16.93 -16.50
C PRO A 317 2.98 15.62 -15.71
N LEU A 318 2.62 15.70 -14.43
CA LEU A 318 2.35 14.57 -13.54
C LEU A 318 0.85 14.49 -13.32
N TYR A 319 0.25 13.33 -13.52
CA TYR A 319 -1.19 13.16 -13.38
C TYR A 319 -1.53 12.56 -12.02
N ALA A 320 -2.20 13.34 -11.19
CA ALA A 320 -2.84 12.86 -9.97
C ALA A 320 -4.26 12.44 -10.32
N PHE A 321 -4.59 11.17 -10.15
CA PHE A 321 -5.96 10.70 -10.32
C PHE A 321 -6.74 11.10 -9.06
N LEU A 322 -7.64 12.07 -9.18
CA LEU A 322 -8.23 12.76 -8.04
C LEU A 322 -9.71 13.02 -8.30
N HIS A 323 -10.57 12.55 -7.40
CA HIS A 323 -11.98 12.92 -7.39
C HIS A 323 -12.23 14.04 -6.38
N GLY A 324 -12.91 15.11 -6.82
CA GLY A 324 -13.11 16.31 -6.01
C GLY A 324 -13.88 16.06 -4.70
N GLU A 325 -14.93 15.22 -4.76
CA GLU A 325 -15.74 14.89 -3.57
C GLU A 325 -14.95 14.05 -2.55
N ALA A 326 -14.08 13.13 -3.00
CA ALA A 326 -13.22 12.37 -2.09
C ALA A 326 -12.25 13.30 -1.34
N LEU A 327 -11.66 14.26 -2.06
CA LEU A 327 -10.79 15.27 -1.43
C LEU A 327 -11.56 16.18 -0.46
N HIS A 328 -12.83 16.48 -0.76
CA HIS A 328 -13.71 17.21 0.14
C HIS A 328 -13.95 16.44 1.44
N GLU A 329 -14.25 15.14 1.35
CA GLU A 329 -14.45 14.29 2.53
C GLU A 329 -13.20 14.23 3.41
N LEU A 330 -12.02 13.99 2.82
CA LEU A 330 -10.76 14.02 3.55
C LEU A 330 -10.51 15.39 4.22
N ALA A 331 -10.69 16.49 3.49
CA ALA A 331 -10.57 17.83 4.04
C ALA A 331 -11.51 18.04 5.25
N GLY A 332 -12.75 17.56 5.15
CA GLY A 332 -13.73 17.59 6.23
C GLY A 332 -13.29 16.81 7.47
N LEU A 333 -12.71 15.61 7.29
CA LEU A 333 -12.16 14.82 8.39
C LEU A 333 -11.01 15.54 9.11
N LEU A 334 -10.08 16.13 8.34
CA LEU A 334 -8.95 16.88 8.89
C LEU A 334 -9.42 18.10 9.68
N ARG A 335 -10.36 18.88 9.14
CA ARG A 335 -10.94 20.03 9.87
C ARG A 335 -11.66 19.58 11.14
N ALA A 336 -12.46 18.50 11.06
CA ALA A 336 -13.15 17.96 12.21
C ALA A 336 -12.18 17.50 13.32
N ALA A 337 -11.05 16.92 12.95
CA ALA A 337 -9.98 16.55 13.88
C ALA A 337 -9.31 17.78 14.53
N GLN A 338 -9.02 18.84 13.75
CA GLN A 338 -8.52 20.12 14.32
C GLN A 338 -9.49 20.72 15.34
N LEU A 339 -10.80 20.68 15.05
CA LEU A 339 -11.84 21.16 15.96
C LEU A 339 -11.92 20.34 17.26
N ARG A 340 -11.47 19.08 17.24
CA ARG A 340 -11.32 18.24 18.43
C ARG A 340 -9.98 18.42 19.15
N GLY A 341 -9.09 19.28 18.63
CA GLY A 341 -7.74 19.49 19.17
C GLY A 341 -6.76 18.36 18.85
N GLU A 342 -7.05 17.53 17.86
CA GLU A 342 -6.16 16.46 17.41
C GLU A 342 -5.02 17.01 16.53
N ASP A 343 -3.85 16.38 16.58
CA ASP A 343 -2.74 16.70 15.69
C ASP A 343 -3.00 16.12 14.29
N VAL A 344 -3.02 17.01 13.30
CA VAL A 344 -3.13 16.69 11.86
C VAL A 344 -2.00 17.30 11.04
N SER A 345 -0.90 17.70 11.69
CA SER A 345 0.26 18.31 11.02
C SER A 345 0.87 17.40 9.96
N TYR A 346 0.70 16.09 10.10
CA TYR A 346 1.13 15.07 9.13
C TYR A 346 0.50 15.25 7.73
N ALA A 347 -0.70 15.84 7.63
CA ALA A 347 -1.43 15.91 6.37
C ALA A 347 -0.91 17.01 5.43
N ALA A 348 -0.41 18.12 5.99
CA ALA A 348 0.04 19.27 5.22
C ALA A 348 1.12 18.95 4.16
N PRO A 349 2.20 18.22 4.46
CA PRO A 349 3.20 17.87 3.44
C PRO A 349 2.64 16.98 2.32
N VAL A 350 1.69 16.09 2.63
CA VAL A 350 1.08 15.17 1.66
C VAL A 350 0.07 15.90 0.76
N LEU A 351 -0.79 16.75 1.32
CA LEU A 351 -1.66 17.63 0.54
C LEU A 351 -0.84 18.59 -0.33
N GLY A 352 0.29 19.07 0.19
CA GLY A 352 1.22 19.95 -0.50
C GLY A 352 1.82 19.35 -1.77
N GLU A 353 1.74 18.04 -1.98
CA GLU A 353 2.18 17.43 -3.24
C GLU A 353 1.34 17.89 -4.44
N LEU A 354 0.06 18.21 -4.23
CA LEU A 354 -0.81 18.79 -5.26
C LEU A 354 -0.36 20.21 -5.69
N CYS A 355 0.50 20.85 -4.90
CA CYS A 355 1.09 22.16 -5.21
C CYS A 355 2.32 22.10 -6.12
N ASP A 356 2.83 20.90 -6.47
CA ASP A 356 3.89 20.80 -7.48
C ASP A 356 3.35 21.35 -8.82
N PRO A 357 4.04 22.31 -9.46
CA PRO A 357 3.53 22.98 -10.66
C PRO A 357 3.37 22.04 -11.86
N ARG A 358 3.93 20.83 -11.80
CA ARG A 358 3.75 19.80 -12.82
C ARG A 358 2.47 19.01 -12.63
N VAL A 359 1.83 19.07 -11.46
CA VAL A 359 0.68 18.22 -11.11
C VAL A 359 -0.59 18.74 -11.76
N THR A 360 -1.19 17.86 -12.56
CA THR A 360 -2.53 17.99 -13.13
C THR A 360 -3.43 16.95 -12.49
N ALA A 361 -4.46 17.40 -11.78
CA ALA A 361 -5.53 16.54 -11.29
C ALA A 361 -6.40 16.09 -12.47
N LEU A 362 -6.51 14.78 -12.66
CA LEU A 362 -7.38 14.14 -13.64
C LEU A 362 -8.49 13.43 -12.85
N ASP A 363 -9.74 13.84 -13.05
CA ASP A 363 -10.87 13.14 -12.45
C ASP A 363 -11.20 11.90 -13.29
N PRO A 364 -11.08 10.68 -12.74
CA PRO A 364 -11.31 9.46 -13.51
C PRO A 364 -12.81 9.22 -13.83
N VAL A 365 -13.73 9.95 -13.19
CA VAL A 365 -15.18 9.79 -13.40
C VAL A 365 -15.62 10.47 -14.69
N ASP A 366 -15.20 11.72 -14.92
CA ASP A 366 -15.64 12.52 -16.06
C ASP A 366 -14.50 12.91 -17.04
N GLY A 367 -13.25 12.59 -16.69
CA GLY A 367 -12.07 12.90 -17.49
C GLY A 367 -11.66 14.37 -17.45
N SER A 368 -12.25 15.18 -16.57
CA SER A 368 -11.89 16.59 -16.41
C SER A 368 -10.48 16.74 -15.86
N MET A 369 -9.82 17.83 -16.27
CA MET A 369 -8.43 18.11 -15.91
C MET A 369 -8.31 19.50 -15.32
N THR A 370 -7.71 19.60 -14.14
CA THR A 370 -7.43 20.86 -13.46
C THR A 370 -6.02 20.84 -12.87
N LYS A 371 -5.44 22.00 -12.55
CA LYS A 371 -4.18 22.02 -11.80
C LYS A 371 -4.38 21.42 -10.42
N GLY A 372 -3.40 20.68 -9.89
CA GLY A 372 -3.48 20.12 -8.54
C GLY A 372 -3.82 21.17 -7.48
N ALA A 373 -3.13 22.31 -7.48
CA ALA A 373 -3.38 23.43 -6.57
C ALA A 373 -4.80 24.02 -6.72
N ALA A 374 -5.38 23.99 -7.92
CA ALA A 374 -6.74 24.48 -8.17
C ALA A 374 -7.80 23.53 -7.60
N ALA A 375 -7.60 22.22 -7.75
CA ALA A 375 -8.46 21.21 -7.12
C ALA A 375 -8.39 21.31 -5.59
N LEU A 376 -7.17 21.45 -5.05
CA LEU A 376 -6.93 21.58 -3.61
C LEU A 376 -7.56 22.85 -3.02
N VAL A 377 -7.32 24.03 -3.61
CA VAL A 377 -7.84 25.29 -3.06
C VAL A 377 -9.36 25.34 -3.03
N THR A 378 -10.01 24.71 -4.02
CA THR A 378 -11.48 24.59 -4.06
C THR A 378 -12.00 23.88 -2.81
N GLN A 379 -11.42 22.73 -2.47
CA GLN A 379 -11.85 21.97 -1.30
C GLN A 379 -11.45 22.62 0.03
N VAL A 380 -10.24 23.18 0.10
CA VAL A 380 -9.79 23.89 1.31
C VAL A 380 -10.67 25.10 1.62
N ASN A 381 -10.97 25.93 0.62
CA ASN A 381 -11.86 27.09 0.84
C ASN A 381 -13.28 26.66 1.21
N ALA A 382 -13.82 25.63 0.56
CA ALA A 382 -15.14 25.10 0.88
C ALA A 382 -15.21 24.58 2.32
N VAL A 383 -14.20 23.83 2.75
CA VAL A 383 -14.19 23.18 4.07
C VAL A 383 -13.80 24.15 5.18
N TRP A 384 -12.80 25.02 5.04
CA TRP A 384 -12.36 25.93 6.11
C TRP A 384 -13.01 27.31 6.07
N GLY A 385 -13.76 27.66 5.01
CA GLY A 385 -14.32 29.01 4.85
C GLY A 385 -13.27 30.08 4.56
N THR A 386 -12.11 29.67 4.02
CA THR A 386 -11.02 30.56 3.63
C THR A 386 -11.24 31.14 2.22
N THR A 387 -10.42 32.11 1.84
CA THR A 387 -10.43 32.72 0.49
C THR A 387 -9.05 32.64 -0.15
N PHE A 388 -8.38 31.50 -0.03
CA PHE A 388 -7.08 31.29 -0.64
C PHE A 388 -7.17 31.26 -2.16
N THR A 389 -6.09 31.68 -2.81
CA THR A 389 -5.75 31.39 -4.22
C THR A 389 -4.89 30.13 -4.32
N GLU A 390 -4.67 29.62 -5.55
CA GLU A 390 -3.73 28.52 -5.82
C GLU A 390 -2.36 28.75 -5.15
N THR A 391 -1.82 29.98 -5.22
CA THR A 391 -0.52 30.31 -4.62
C THR A 391 -0.60 30.32 -3.09
N SER A 392 -1.57 31.03 -2.52
CA SER A 392 -1.62 31.21 -1.06
C SER A 392 -2.00 29.91 -0.32
N VAL A 393 -2.74 28.97 -0.93
CA VAL A 393 -2.99 27.67 -0.29
C VAL A 393 -1.71 26.85 -0.19
N CYS A 394 -0.84 26.93 -1.20
CA CYS A 394 0.44 26.23 -1.20
C CYS A 394 1.43 26.85 -0.21
N GLU A 395 1.45 28.17 -0.09
CA GLU A 395 2.21 28.88 0.95
C GLU A 395 1.69 28.54 2.36
N GLN A 396 0.37 28.46 2.54
CA GLN A 396 -0.25 28.06 3.79
C GLN A 396 0.18 26.64 4.19
N LEU A 397 0.10 25.66 3.27
CA LEU A 397 0.47 24.27 3.57
C LEU A 397 1.96 24.11 3.95
N ALA A 398 2.84 25.00 3.51
CA ALA A 398 4.23 25.01 3.97
C ALA A 398 4.37 25.34 5.47
N SER A 399 3.35 25.97 6.08
CA SER A 399 3.27 26.29 7.51
C SER A 399 2.29 25.40 8.28
N GLY A 400 1.56 24.51 7.60
CA GLY A 400 0.53 23.64 8.17
C GLY A 400 -0.86 23.84 7.57
N LEU A 401 -1.83 23.05 8.03
CA LEU A 401 -3.23 23.22 7.62
C LEU A 401 -3.79 24.58 8.10
N PRO A 402 -4.81 25.13 7.43
CA PRO A 402 -5.49 26.34 7.90
C PRO A 402 -6.05 26.12 9.32
N SER A 403 -6.11 27.18 10.12
CA SER A 403 -6.78 27.13 11.42
C SER A 403 -8.30 27.00 11.21
N PRO A 404 -8.99 26.19 12.04
CA PRO A 404 -10.40 25.83 11.83
C PRO A 404 -11.41 26.95 12.07
#